data_AF-A0A533YUR9-F1
#
_entry.id   AF-A0A533YUR9-F1
#
_cell.length_a   1.000
_cell.length_b   1.000
_cell.length_c   1.000
_cell.angle_alpha   90.00
_cell.angle_beta   90.00
_cell.angle_gamma   90.00
#
_symmetry.space_group_name_H-M   'P 1'
#
loop_
_entity.id
_entity.type
_entity.pdbx_description
1 polymer ?
#
loop_
_entity_poly.entity_id
_entity_poly.type
_entity_poly.pdbx_seq_one_letter_code
_entity_poly.pdbx_strand_id
1 'polypeptide(L)'
;MTNHSARVLVGLLASSLGGLLVACATQADLRTTSRDLTSKNEELRSELKEARQRSAEVETSLREIKGQDLSQMLGQLETQRRDVEMLHSALDDQKAQVYSLEKKLQDRLGGSEKRAEATDRSVAQVTEKVREIGTKLSTQMDQQAGALGKLEEAIKHSDLQMRALSAEVNRFQGVLAEFDKVLRALNDKAIDVDRRVTELTGRIEVKVGTLATQQGDQAVKLDALEKTVDAAVATVNENSRGLGELKRVMEDSLGKQAVGGEVPEATGPAGPGSAAKDPSNGASRTAPASTLSDKEAYDRAQQHFGQGHYDVALTSFRVFLVQYPDSPLVPNAHFWMGECYVRARDYERGLEQYEHVVRKYPKSTKAAPALYRKAMTFLELNNKEAAKSALRQLIADYPKSEDSQRAKAKLASLR
;
A
#
# COMPACT_ATOMS: atom_id res chain seq x y z
N MET A 1 -183.31 -62.57 30.44
CA MET A 1 -183.09 -61.19 29.95
C MET A 1 -181.74 -61.18 29.23
N THR A 2 -181.67 -61.39 27.90
CA THR A 2 -182.08 -60.54 26.75
C THR A 2 -180.95 -59.66 26.21
N ASN A 3 -180.50 -59.96 24.99
CA ASN A 3 -179.69 -59.11 24.10
C ASN A 3 -178.32 -58.57 24.58
N HIS A 4 -177.52 -59.42 25.24
CA HIS A 4 -176.05 -59.33 25.19
C HIS A 4 -175.35 -60.65 24.78
N SER A 5 -176.09 -61.75 24.72
CA SER A 5 -175.57 -63.12 24.69
C SER A 5 -174.94 -63.58 23.35
N ALA A 6 -175.07 -62.82 22.27
CA ALA A 6 -174.67 -63.25 20.92
C ALA A 6 -173.25 -62.82 20.50
N ARG A 7 -172.76 -61.64 20.93
CA ARG A 7 -171.45 -61.13 20.49
C ARG A 7 -170.27 -61.63 21.35
N VAL A 8 -170.48 -61.87 22.64
CA VAL A 8 -169.45 -62.39 23.55
C VAL A 8 -169.05 -63.83 23.19
N LEU A 9 -169.99 -64.64 22.68
CA LEU A 9 -169.76 -66.05 22.37
C LEU A 9 -168.78 -66.26 21.20
N VAL A 10 -168.77 -65.37 20.21
CA VAL A 10 -167.91 -65.49 19.00
C VAL A 10 -166.44 -65.20 19.33
N GLY A 11 -166.17 -64.24 20.23
CA GLY A 11 -164.80 -63.96 20.69
C GLY A 11 -164.19 -65.11 21.51
N LEU A 12 -165.02 -65.85 22.25
CA LEU A 12 -164.60 -66.96 23.13
C LEU A 12 -164.16 -68.24 22.38
N LEU A 13 -164.46 -68.36 21.09
CA LEU A 13 -164.10 -69.52 20.26
C LEU A 13 -162.80 -69.33 19.45
N ALA A 14 -162.36 -68.08 19.23
CA ALA A 14 -161.13 -67.82 18.48
C ALA A 14 -159.86 -68.08 19.31
N SER A 15 -159.82 -67.60 20.56
CA SER A 15 -158.63 -67.65 21.42
C SER A 15 -158.33 -69.02 22.01
N SER A 16 -159.30 -69.94 22.02
CA SER A 16 -159.15 -71.28 22.61
C SER A 16 -158.57 -72.32 21.63
N LEU A 17 -158.85 -72.18 20.33
CA LEU A 17 -158.34 -73.11 19.31
C LEU A 17 -156.82 -72.99 19.06
N GLY A 18 -156.25 -71.80 19.24
CA GLY A 18 -154.81 -71.57 19.03
C GLY A 18 -153.89 -72.26 20.04
N GLY A 19 -154.39 -72.57 21.25
CA GLY A 19 -153.56 -73.14 22.32
C GLY A 19 -153.19 -74.62 22.12
N LEU A 20 -154.12 -75.44 21.59
CA LEU A 20 -153.91 -76.89 21.52
C LEU A 20 -152.91 -77.33 20.44
N LEU A 21 -152.85 -76.61 19.31
CA LEU A 21 -151.93 -76.96 18.21
C LEU A 21 -150.46 -76.68 18.55
N VAL A 22 -150.17 -75.67 19.38
CA VAL A 22 -148.79 -75.34 19.79
C VAL A 22 -148.24 -76.35 20.78
N ALA A 23 -149.08 -76.97 21.62
CA ALA A 23 -148.65 -77.88 22.68
C ALA A 23 -148.06 -79.21 22.19
N CYS A 24 -148.42 -79.68 20.99
CA CYS A 24 -147.90 -80.95 20.45
C CYS A 24 -146.59 -80.81 19.67
N ALA A 25 -146.26 -79.63 19.14
CA ALA A 25 -145.01 -79.41 18.41
C ALA A 25 -143.78 -79.44 19.35
N THR A 26 -143.88 -78.74 20.48
CA THR A 26 -142.75 -78.44 21.36
C THR A 26 -142.09 -79.67 22.00
N GLN A 27 -142.80 -80.79 22.18
CA GLN A 27 -142.24 -81.97 22.85
C GLN A 27 -141.28 -82.78 21.95
N ALA A 28 -141.38 -82.64 20.63
CA ALA A 28 -140.37 -83.18 19.69
C ALA A 28 -139.13 -82.27 19.69
N ASP A 29 -139.33 -80.97 19.53
CA ASP A 29 -138.27 -79.96 19.50
C ASP A 29 -137.44 -79.93 20.79
N LEU A 30 -138.05 -80.19 21.96
CA LEU A 30 -137.31 -80.28 23.23
C LEU A 30 -136.29 -81.44 23.25
N ARG A 31 -136.49 -82.50 22.46
CA ARG A 31 -135.60 -83.67 22.41
C ARG A 31 -134.50 -83.56 21.37
N THR A 32 -134.71 -82.81 20.28
CA THR A 32 -133.66 -82.43 19.34
C THR A 32 -132.78 -81.35 19.97
N THR A 33 -133.36 -80.24 20.44
CA THR A 33 -132.61 -79.18 21.12
C THR A 33 -131.85 -79.67 22.36
N SER A 34 -132.40 -80.61 23.16
CA SER A 34 -131.66 -81.20 24.27
C SER A 34 -130.47 -82.06 23.82
N ARG A 35 -130.52 -82.74 22.66
CA ARG A 35 -129.36 -83.45 22.11
C ARG A 35 -128.32 -82.48 21.56
N ASP A 36 -128.76 -81.47 20.83
CA ASP A 36 -127.89 -80.43 20.29
C ASP A 36 -127.19 -79.68 21.43
N LEU A 37 -127.88 -79.36 22.52
CA LEU A 37 -127.31 -78.75 23.73
C LEU A 37 -126.29 -79.65 24.45
N THR A 38 -126.47 -80.98 24.46
CA THR A 38 -125.45 -81.91 24.98
C THR A 38 -124.24 -81.99 24.05
N SER A 39 -124.46 -82.04 22.73
CA SER A 39 -123.39 -82.03 21.72
C SER A 39 -122.58 -80.74 21.79
N LYS A 40 -123.25 -79.58 21.83
CA LYS A 40 -122.62 -78.26 22.08
C LYS A 40 -121.86 -78.23 23.41
N ASN A 41 -122.35 -78.90 24.45
CA ASN A 41 -121.64 -78.96 25.74
C ASN A 41 -120.34 -79.75 25.65
N GLU A 42 -120.31 -80.87 24.92
CA GLU A 42 -119.08 -81.66 24.74
C GLU A 42 -118.11 -80.99 23.76
N GLU A 43 -118.63 -80.38 22.68
CA GLU A 43 -117.90 -79.50 21.76
C GLU A 43 -117.21 -78.35 22.53
N LEU A 44 -117.98 -77.54 23.27
CA LEU A 44 -117.45 -76.45 24.11
C LEU A 44 -116.50 -76.92 25.22
N ARG A 45 -116.67 -78.15 25.75
CA ARG A 45 -115.72 -78.74 26.73
C ARG A 45 -114.42 -79.19 26.07
N SER A 46 -114.48 -79.62 24.81
CA SER A 46 -113.28 -79.92 24.01
C SER A 46 -112.53 -78.63 23.66
N GLU A 47 -113.24 -77.62 23.15
CA GLU A 47 -112.68 -76.29 22.88
C GLU A 47 -112.10 -75.65 24.15
N LEU A 48 -112.76 -75.76 25.31
CA LEU A 48 -112.24 -75.26 26.59
C LEU A 48 -110.98 -76.02 27.06
N LYS A 49 -110.85 -77.32 26.73
CA LYS A 49 -109.60 -78.07 26.98
C LYS A 49 -108.49 -77.60 26.05
N GLU A 50 -108.74 -77.47 24.75
CA GLU A 50 -107.74 -76.95 23.80
C GLU A 50 -107.34 -75.53 24.14
N ALA A 51 -108.28 -74.63 24.45
CA ALA A 51 -107.99 -73.26 24.84
C ALA A 51 -107.12 -73.18 26.10
N ARG A 52 -107.37 -74.05 27.09
CA ARG A 52 -106.53 -74.16 28.30
C ARG A 52 -105.15 -74.73 28.00
N GLN A 53 -105.04 -75.73 27.13
CA GLN A 53 -103.75 -76.29 26.74
C GLN A 53 -102.93 -75.28 25.93
N ARG A 54 -103.52 -74.63 24.93
CA ARG A 54 -102.88 -73.53 24.17
C ARG A 54 -102.49 -72.37 25.08
N SER A 55 -103.29 -72.05 26.11
CA SER A 55 -102.92 -71.05 27.13
C SER A 55 -101.72 -71.48 27.98
N ALA A 56 -101.62 -72.76 28.35
CA ALA A 56 -100.48 -73.30 29.08
C ALA A 56 -99.21 -73.35 28.21
N GLU A 57 -99.34 -73.77 26.95
CA GLU A 57 -98.27 -73.77 25.93
C GLU A 57 -97.74 -72.35 25.70
N VAL A 58 -98.64 -71.37 25.50
CA VAL A 58 -98.29 -69.94 25.43
C VAL A 58 -97.61 -69.47 26.72
N GLU A 59 -98.10 -69.84 27.91
CA GLU A 59 -97.43 -69.47 29.16
C GLU A 59 -96.03 -70.07 29.34
N THR A 60 -95.76 -71.27 28.80
CA THR A 60 -94.42 -71.85 28.78
C THR A 60 -93.52 -71.13 27.78
N SER A 61 -93.97 -70.91 26.54
CA SER A 61 -93.20 -70.14 25.56
C SER A 61 -92.93 -68.70 26.02
N LEU A 62 -93.87 -68.09 26.75
CA LEU A 62 -93.73 -66.72 27.29
C LEU A 62 -92.79 -66.68 28.52
N ARG A 63 -92.50 -67.82 29.16
CA ARG A 63 -91.42 -67.98 30.15
C ARG A 63 -90.07 -68.19 29.47
N GLU A 64 -90.00 -68.99 28.41
CA GLU A 64 -88.77 -69.25 27.65
C GLU A 64 -88.26 -67.99 26.93
N ILE A 65 -89.14 -67.31 26.17
CA ILE A 65 -88.83 -66.07 25.44
C ILE A 65 -88.36 -64.95 26.38
N LYS A 66 -88.95 -64.83 27.58
CA LYS A 66 -88.52 -63.85 28.59
C LYS A 66 -87.18 -64.19 29.25
N GLY A 67 -86.74 -65.44 29.20
CA GLY A 67 -85.52 -65.91 29.88
C GLY A 67 -84.25 -65.78 29.05
N GLN A 68 -84.30 -65.99 27.74
CA GLN A 68 -83.09 -66.21 26.92
C GLN A 68 -82.79 -65.09 25.90
N ASP A 69 -83.78 -64.67 25.11
CA ASP A 69 -83.56 -63.75 23.97
C ASP A 69 -83.18 -62.33 24.39
N LEU A 70 -83.91 -61.79 25.38
CA LEU A 70 -83.68 -60.44 25.92
C LEU A 70 -82.26 -60.25 26.47
N SER A 71 -81.68 -61.30 27.08
CA SER A 71 -80.31 -61.22 27.63
C SER A 71 -79.26 -61.15 26.53
N GLN A 72 -79.41 -61.90 25.43
CA GLN A 72 -78.48 -61.84 24.29
C GLN A 72 -78.60 -60.52 23.53
N MET A 73 -79.82 -60.04 23.25
CA MET A 73 -80.01 -58.74 22.59
C MET A 73 -79.49 -57.57 23.44
N LEU A 74 -79.69 -57.59 24.77
CA LEU A 74 -79.10 -56.59 25.67
C LEU A 74 -77.57 -56.66 25.67
N GLY A 75 -76.98 -57.85 25.69
CA GLY A 75 -75.52 -58.03 25.60
C GLY A 75 -74.93 -57.50 24.28
N GLN A 76 -75.60 -57.73 23.15
CA GLN A 76 -75.20 -57.17 21.85
C GLN A 76 -75.35 -55.63 21.81
N LEU A 77 -76.47 -55.10 22.30
CA LEU A 77 -76.70 -53.65 22.39
C LEU A 77 -75.69 -52.97 23.32
N GLU A 78 -75.36 -53.56 24.48
CA GLU A 78 -74.30 -53.03 25.35
C GLU A 78 -72.92 -53.07 24.69
N THR A 79 -72.63 -54.10 23.88
CA THR A 79 -71.36 -54.22 23.16
C THR A 79 -71.26 -53.13 22.09
N GLN A 80 -72.28 -52.98 21.25
CA GLN A 80 -72.38 -51.88 20.28
C GLN A 80 -72.36 -50.50 20.97
N ARG A 81 -72.95 -50.36 22.16
CA ARG A 81 -72.88 -49.10 22.94
C ARG A 81 -71.44 -48.82 23.38
N ARG A 82 -70.70 -49.81 23.89
CA ARG A 82 -69.27 -49.68 24.24
C ARG A 82 -68.40 -49.35 23.01
N ASP A 83 -68.68 -49.97 21.86
CA ASP A 83 -67.97 -49.68 20.61
C ASP A 83 -68.23 -48.23 20.14
N VAL A 84 -69.48 -47.77 20.22
CA VAL A 84 -69.85 -46.38 19.92
C VAL A 84 -69.28 -45.38 20.93
N GLU A 85 -69.22 -45.74 22.22
CA GLU A 85 -68.54 -44.96 23.28
C GLU A 85 -67.03 -44.85 22.99
N MET A 86 -66.36 -45.93 22.60
CA MET A 86 -64.94 -45.91 22.19
C MET A 86 -64.72 -45.08 20.91
N LEU A 87 -65.59 -45.20 19.92
CA LEU A 87 -65.50 -44.42 18.68
C LEU A 87 -65.70 -42.92 18.93
N HIS A 88 -66.57 -42.52 19.87
CA HIS A 88 -66.69 -41.13 20.29
C HIS A 88 -65.42 -40.65 21.01
N SER A 89 -64.88 -41.43 21.95
CA SER A 89 -63.62 -41.08 22.62
C SER A 89 -62.47 -40.90 21.63
N ALA A 90 -62.31 -41.83 20.67
CA ALA A 90 -61.28 -41.74 19.64
C ALA A 90 -61.48 -40.55 18.70
N LEU A 91 -62.74 -40.20 18.38
CA LEU A 91 -63.08 -39.02 17.58
C LEU A 91 -62.77 -37.71 18.33
N ASP A 92 -63.00 -37.65 19.64
CA ASP A 92 -62.68 -36.48 20.46
C ASP A 92 -61.17 -36.34 20.69
N ASP A 93 -60.44 -37.45 20.85
CA ASP A 93 -58.97 -37.47 20.80
C ASP A 93 -58.43 -36.95 19.45
N GLN A 94 -59.06 -37.35 18.32
CA GLN A 94 -58.69 -36.84 17.00
C GLN A 94 -58.96 -35.33 16.88
N LYS A 95 -60.11 -34.81 17.36
CA LYS A 95 -60.38 -33.36 17.41
C LYS A 95 -59.33 -32.63 18.24
N ALA A 96 -58.97 -33.14 19.42
CA ALA A 96 -57.94 -32.56 20.28
C ALA A 96 -56.57 -32.53 19.59
N GLN A 97 -56.20 -33.58 18.86
CA GLN A 97 -54.98 -33.62 18.04
C GLN A 97 -55.01 -32.58 16.92
N VAL A 98 -56.12 -32.45 16.18
CA VAL A 98 -56.31 -31.46 15.11
C VAL A 98 -56.18 -30.04 15.65
N TYR A 99 -56.90 -29.66 16.71
CA TYR A 99 -56.75 -28.33 17.32
C TYR A 99 -55.32 -28.07 17.81
N SER A 100 -54.60 -29.09 18.29
CA SER A 100 -53.18 -28.95 18.66
C SER A 100 -52.28 -28.69 17.45
N LEU A 101 -52.62 -29.22 16.27
CA LEU A 101 -51.88 -29.06 15.02
C LEU A 101 -52.19 -27.72 14.35
N GLU A 102 -53.46 -27.30 14.31
CA GLU A 102 -53.87 -25.97 13.84
C GLU A 102 -53.15 -24.87 14.61
N LYS A 103 -53.13 -24.95 15.94
CA LYS A 103 -52.41 -23.99 16.79
C LYS A 103 -50.90 -23.98 16.49
N LYS A 104 -50.26 -25.16 16.40
CA LYS A 104 -48.83 -25.28 16.02
C LYS A 104 -48.54 -24.73 14.63
N LEU A 105 -49.47 -24.85 13.67
CA LEU A 105 -49.35 -24.28 12.33
C LEU A 105 -49.48 -22.77 12.36
N GLN A 106 -50.44 -22.22 13.11
CA GLN A 106 -50.65 -20.78 13.25
C GLN A 106 -49.48 -20.09 13.97
N ASP A 107 -48.96 -20.70 15.04
CA ASP A 107 -47.73 -20.24 15.73
C ASP A 107 -46.51 -20.25 14.79
N ARG A 108 -46.38 -21.29 13.93
CA ARG A 108 -45.31 -21.37 12.93
C ARG A 108 -45.46 -20.37 11.79
N LEU A 109 -46.70 -20.10 11.34
CA LEU A 109 -47.02 -19.13 10.30
C LEU A 109 -46.70 -17.70 10.74
N GLY A 110 -47.23 -17.26 11.88
CA GLY A 110 -46.89 -15.97 12.48
C GLY A 110 -45.40 -15.85 12.83
N GLY A 111 -44.76 -16.98 13.17
CA GLY A 111 -43.31 -17.11 13.33
C GLY A 111 -42.52 -17.04 12.01
N SER A 112 -43.11 -17.32 10.85
CA SER A 112 -42.50 -17.10 9.53
C SER A 112 -42.75 -15.69 8.98
N GLU A 113 -43.95 -15.14 9.15
CA GLU A 113 -44.31 -13.78 8.72
C GLU A 113 -43.40 -12.74 9.40
N LYS A 114 -43.23 -12.84 10.73
CA LYS A 114 -42.31 -11.97 11.49
C LYS A 114 -40.85 -12.12 11.07
N ARG A 115 -40.45 -13.25 10.48
CA ARG A 115 -39.12 -13.44 9.89
C ARG A 115 -39.02 -12.82 8.49
N ALA A 116 -40.06 -12.96 7.66
CA ALA A 116 -40.15 -12.32 6.35
C ALA A 116 -40.10 -10.78 6.48
N GLU A 117 -40.92 -10.19 7.35
CA GLU A 117 -40.87 -8.75 7.63
C GLU A 117 -39.49 -8.28 8.12
N ALA A 118 -38.78 -9.11 8.90
CA ALA A 118 -37.45 -8.79 9.40
C ALA A 118 -36.40 -8.87 8.29
N THR A 119 -36.51 -9.85 7.38
CA THR A 119 -35.66 -9.90 6.17
C THR A 119 -35.93 -8.75 5.23
N ASP A 120 -37.20 -8.38 4.99
CA ASP A 120 -37.56 -7.26 4.10
C ASP A 120 -37.06 -5.91 4.65
N ARG A 121 -37.21 -5.69 5.96
CA ARG A 121 -36.63 -4.53 6.65
C ARG A 121 -35.10 -4.51 6.57
N SER A 122 -34.44 -5.68 6.64
CA SER A 122 -32.99 -5.80 6.47
C SER A 122 -32.56 -5.50 5.02
N VAL A 123 -33.25 -6.06 4.03
CA VAL A 123 -33.01 -5.80 2.60
C VAL A 123 -33.18 -4.32 2.28
N ALA A 124 -34.24 -3.67 2.76
CA ALA A 124 -34.44 -2.23 2.58
C ALA A 124 -33.28 -1.40 3.16
N GLN A 125 -32.79 -1.72 4.37
CA GLN A 125 -31.62 -1.07 4.96
C GLN A 125 -30.33 -1.32 4.19
N VAL A 126 -30.15 -2.49 3.60
CA VAL A 126 -28.99 -2.82 2.75
C VAL A 126 -29.07 -2.02 1.43
N THR A 127 -30.22 -2.01 0.77
CA THR A 127 -30.44 -1.25 -0.47
C THR A 127 -30.16 0.24 -0.28
N GLU A 128 -30.63 0.84 0.81
CA GLU A 128 -30.38 2.26 1.11
C GLU A 128 -28.89 2.54 1.40
N LYS A 129 -28.21 1.66 2.14
CA LYS A 129 -26.75 1.75 2.34
C LYS A 129 -25.96 1.60 1.04
N VAL A 130 -26.38 0.71 0.14
CA VAL A 130 -25.78 0.57 -1.20
C VAL A 130 -25.99 1.84 -2.02
N ARG A 131 -27.18 2.47 -1.95
CA ARG A 131 -27.48 3.76 -2.59
C ARG A 131 -26.58 4.88 -2.05
N GLU A 132 -26.43 4.99 -0.74
CA GLU A 132 -25.50 5.93 -0.09
C GLU A 132 -24.04 5.71 -0.50
N ILE A 133 -23.58 4.46 -0.58
CA ILE A 133 -22.22 4.12 -0.99
C ILE A 133 -22.01 4.50 -2.46
N GLY A 134 -23.00 4.26 -3.32
CA GLY A 134 -22.96 4.65 -4.73
C GLY A 134 -22.81 6.16 -4.94
N THR A 135 -23.58 6.99 -4.23
CA THR A 135 -23.47 8.47 -4.34
C THR A 135 -22.18 9.01 -3.75
N LYS A 136 -21.69 8.45 -2.63
CA LYS A 136 -20.38 8.78 -2.05
C LYS A 136 -19.23 8.39 -2.97
N LEU A 137 -19.31 7.23 -3.63
CA LEU A 137 -18.29 6.79 -4.60
C LEU A 137 -18.29 7.65 -5.87
N SER A 138 -19.47 7.96 -6.43
CA SER A 138 -19.58 8.87 -7.59
C SER A 138 -18.93 10.22 -7.28
N THR A 139 -19.33 10.88 -6.18
CA THR A 139 -18.78 12.19 -5.81
C THR A 139 -17.29 12.16 -5.49
N GLN A 140 -16.75 11.03 -5.01
CA GLN A 140 -15.29 10.83 -4.89
C GLN A 140 -14.60 10.69 -6.25
N MET A 141 -15.21 9.96 -7.21
CA MET A 141 -14.68 9.85 -8.58
C MET A 141 -14.69 11.19 -9.30
N ASP A 142 -15.76 11.98 -9.17
CA ASP A 142 -15.86 13.33 -9.73
C ASP A 142 -14.78 14.28 -9.16
N GLN A 143 -14.54 14.21 -7.84
CA GLN A 143 -13.45 14.94 -7.18
C GLN A 143 -12.07 14.50 -7.66
N GLN A 144 -11.85 13.19 -7.85
CA GLN A 144 -10.58 12.66 -8.39
C GLN A 144 -10.35 13.08 -9.85
N ALA A 145 -11.38 13.04 -10.70
CA ALA A 145 -11.30 13.53 -12.08
C ALA A 145 -10.95 15.03 -12.13
N GLY A 146 -11.60 15.86 -11.29
CA GLY A 146 -11.28 17.28 -11.15
C GLY A 146 -9.88 17.56 -10.60
N ALA A 147 -9.33 16.68 -9.76
CA ALA A 147 -7.95 16.76 -9.28
C ALA A 147 -6.93 16.36 -10.37
N LEU A 148 -7.23 15.33 -11.16
CA LEU A 148 -6.41 14.90 -12.29
C LEU A 148 -6.33 15.97 -13.38
N GLY A 149 -7.43 16.64 -13.72
CA GLY A 149 -7.42 17.75 -14.69
C GLY A 149 -6.49 18.89 -14.27
N LYS A 150 -6.52 19.29 -12.99
CA LYS A 150 -5.61 20.30 -12.42
C LYS A 150 -4.15 19.85 -12.43
N LEU A 151 -3.89 18.56 -12.23
CA LEU A 151 -2.54 17.99 -12.35
C LEU A 151 -2.04 18.06 -13.80
N GLU A 152 -2.90 17.77 -14.79
CA GLU A 152 -2.58 17.86 -16.21
C GLU A 152 -2.28 19.31 -16.65
N GLU A 153 -3.04 20.28 -16.15
CA GLU A 153 -2.75 21.71 -16.34
C GLU A 153 -1.41 22.13 -15.71
N ALA A 154 -1.12 21.68 -14.50
CA ALA A 154 0.16 21.95 -13.84
C ALA A 154 1.35 21.32 -14.58
N ILE A 155 1.19 20.11 -15.13
CA ILE A 155 2.20 19.47 -15.99
C ILE A 155 2.43 20.29 -17.26
N LYS A 156 1.38 20.73 -17.96
CA LYS A 156 1.49 21.59 -19.15
C LYS A 156 2.21 22.91 -18.85
N HIS A 157 1.96 23.51 -17.68
CA HIS A 157 2.68 24.71 -17.24
C HIS A 157 4.16 24.42 -16.96
N SER A 158 4.48 23.32 -16.28
CA SER A 158 5.86 22.89 -16.00
C SER A 158 6.64 22.63 -17.30
N ASP A 159 6.03 21.95 -18.27
CA ASP A 159 6.58 21.71 -19.61
C ASP A 159 6.94 23.02 -20.34
N LEU A 160 6.08 24.04 -20.26
CA LEU A 160 6.35 25.36 -20.83
C LEU A 160 7.52 26.06 -20.15
N GLN A 161 7.60 25.99 -18.81
CA GLN A 161 8.73 26.53 -18.05
C GLN A 161 10.05 25.80 -18.37
N MET A 162 10.03 24.48 -18.47
CA MET A 162 11.19 23.65 -18.84
C MET A 162 11.69 23.97 -20.26
N ARG A 163 10.78 24.20 -21.22
CA ARG A 163 11.14 24.64 -22.58
C ARG A 163 11.74 26.06 -22.59
N ALA A 164 11.19 26.98 -21.81
CA ALA A 164 11.75 28.33 -21.67
C ALA A 164 13.16 28.31 -21.07
N LEU A 165 13.36 27.57 -19.97
CA LEU A 165 14.67 27.40 -19.32
C LEU A 165 15.68 26.71 -20.24
N SER A 166 15.27 25.69 -21.00
CA SER A 166 16.12 25.05 -22.01
C SER A 166 16.56 26.05 -23.10
N ALA A 167 15.66 26.91 -23.56
CA ALA A 167 16.01 27.97 -24.51
C ALA A 167 16.99 29.00 -23.94
N GLU A 168 16.91 29.32 -22.64
CA GLU A 168 17.91 30.16 -21.97
C GLU A 168 19.27 29.48 -21.82
N VAL A 169 19.31 28.20 -21.40
CA VAL A 169 20.55 27.41 -21.33
C VAL A 169 21.24 27.36 -22.70
N ASN A 170 20.48 27.18 -23.78
CA ASN A 170 21.03 27.18 -25.14
C ASN A 170 21.60 28.56 -25.55
N ARG A 171 20.97 29.68 -25.12
CA ARG A 171 21.54 31.03 -25.30
C ARG A 171 22.84 31.22 -24.52
N PHE A 172 22.89 30.78 -23.25
CA PHE A 172 24.11 30.85 -22.44
C PHE A 172 25.25 30.01 -23.03
N GLN A 173 24.97 28.81 -23.56
CA GLN A 173 25.96 28.01 -24.28
C GLN A 173 26.49 28.73 -25.53
N GLY A 174 25.63 29.43 -26.28
CA GLY A 174 26.06 30.29 -27.39
C GLY A 174 27.00 31.42 -26.95
N VAL A 175 26.66 32.13 -25.87
CA VAL A 175 27.52 33.19 -25.30
C VAL A 175 28.87 32.64 -24.83
N LEU A 176 28.89 31.46 -24.19
CA LEU A 176 30.13 30.80 -23.78
C LEU A 176 30.99 30.38 -24.98
N ALA A 177 30.38 29.96 -26.11
CA ALA A 177 31.09 29.63 -27.33
C ALA A 177 31.74 30.87 -27.99
N GLU A 178 31.07 32.03 -27.98
CA GLU A 178 31.70 33.29 -28.43
C GLU A 178 32.80 33.75 -27.46
N PHE A 179 32.63 33.56 -26.15
CA PHE A 179 33.65 33.89 -25.15
C PHE A 179 34.92 33.03 -25.33
N ASP A 180 34.78 31.74 -25.61
CA ASP A 180 35.91 30.85 -25.91
C ASP A 180 36.67 31.27 -27.19
N LYS A 181 35.98 31.72 -28.25
CA LYS A 181 36.64 32.32 -29.43
C LYS A 181 37.45 33.56 -29.06
N VAL A 182 36.92 34.43 -28.20
CA VAL A 182 37.61 35.64 -27.73
C VAL A 182 38.84 35.27 -26.89
N LEU A 183 38.74 34.28 -26.00
CA LEU A 183 39.89 33.78 -25.23
C LEU A 183 41.00 33.22 -26.13
N ARG A 184 40.66 32.41 -27.13
CA ARG A 184 41.62 31.92 -28.14
C ARG A 184 42.30 33.08 -28.88
N ALA A 185 41.51 34.02 -29.41
CA ALA A 185 42.03 35.17 -30.14
C ALA A 185 42.89 36.13 -29.28
N LEU A 186 42.70 36.15 -27.95
CA LEU A 186 43.57 36.85 -27.00
C LEU A 186 44.86 36.06 -26.72
N ASN A 187 44.77 34.74 -26.57
CA ASN A 187 45.92 33.85 -26.40
C ASN A 187 46.85 33.89 -27.62
N ASP A 188 46.30 33.83 -28.84
CA ASP A 188 47.06 33.89 -30.09
C ASP A 188 47.80 35.24 -30.23
N LYS A 189 47.16 36.34 -29.79
CA LYS A 189 47.81 37.66 -29.70
C LYS A 189 48.91 37.73 -28.65
N ALA A 190 48.73 37.07 -27.50
CA ALA A 190 49.79 36.98 -26.48
C ALA A 190 51.01 36.22 -27.02
N ILE A 191 50.81 35.16 -27.78
CA ILE A 191 51.88 34.40 -28.47
C ILE A 191 52.59 35.26 -29.53
N ASP A 192 51.88 36.06 -30.33
CA ASP A 192 52.54 37.00 -31.27
C ASP A 192 53.36 38.07 -30.54
N VAL A 193 52.84 38.61 -29.43
CA VAL A 193 53.57 39.58 -28.60
C VAL A 193 54.83 38.96 -28.02
N ASP A 194 54.76 37.75 -27.46
CA ASP A 194 55.91 37.03 -26.88
C ASP A 194 56.99 36.72 -27.94
N ARG A 195 56.58 36.24 -29.12
CA ARG A 195 57.46 36.07 -30.28
C ARG A 195 58.14 37.39 -30.67
N ARG A 196 57.40 38.50 -30.72
CA ARG A 196 57.93 39.82 -31.07
C ARG A 196 58.86 40.40 -30.02
N VAL A 197 58.59 40.15 -28.73
CA VAL A 197 59.52 40.47 -27.63
C VAL A 197 60.81 39.67 -27.81
N THR A 198 60.72 38.36 -28.03
CA THR A 198 61.87 37.47 -28.27
C THR A 198 62.71 37.92 -29.47
N GLU A 199 62.07 38.27 -30.60
CA GLU A 199 62.77 38.83 -31.76
C GLU A 199 63.45 40.18 -31.48
N LEU A 200 62.82 41.06 -30.69
CA LEU A 200 63.40 42.34 -30.33
C LEU A 200 64.60 42.17 -29.38
N THR A 201 64.50 41.27 -28.40
CA THR A 201 65.60 40.89 -27.50
C THR A 201 66.80 40.38 -28.30
N GLY A 202 66.61 39.41 -29.20
CA GLY A 202 67.71 38.90 -30.04
C GLY A 202 68.33 39.98 -30.95
N ARG A 203 67.53 40.90 -31.50
CA ARG A 203 68.04 42.06 -32.27
C ARG A 203 68.82 43.05 -31.40
N ILE A 204 68.45 43.20 -30.12
CA ILE A 204 69.17 44.03 -29.14
C ILE A 204 70.49 43.35 -28.76
N GLU A 205 70.49 42.05 -28.47
CA GLU A 205 71.70 41.27 -28.15
C GLU A 205 72.73 41.33 -29.27
N VAL A 206 72.32 41.11 -30.53
CA VAL A 206 73.21 41.25 -31.70
C VAL A 206 73.77 42.68 -31.80
N LYS A 207 72.95 43.71 -31.61
CA LYS A 207 73.42 45.10 -31.62
C LYS A 207 74.40 45.40 -30.51
N VAL A 208 74.12 44.99 -29.28
CA VAL A 208 75.00 45.14 -28.11
C VAL A 208 76.33 44.42 -28.35
N GLY A 209 76.30 43.21 -28.92
CA GLY A 209 77.50 42.49 -29.35
C GLY A 209 78.33 43.28 -30.37
N THR A 210 77.70 43.80 -31.44
CA THR A 210 78.41 44.60 -32.44
C THR A 210 78.96 45.93 -31.92
N LEU A 211 78.29 46.56 -30.95
CA LEU A 211 78.78 47.76 -30.28
C LEU A 211 79.96 47.45 -29.35
N ALA A 212 79.91 46.32 -28.63
CA ALA A 212 81.02 45.86 -27.80
C ALA A 212 82.27 45.54 -28.63
N THR A 213 82.14 44.89 -29.80
CA THR A 213 83.29 44.68 -30.70
C THR A 213 83.81 45.99 -31.28
N GLN A 214 82.93 46.93 -31.65
CA GLN A 214 83.36 48.27 -32.12
C GLN A 214 84.09 49.07 -31.03
N GLN A 215 83.66 48.97 -29.76
CA GLN A 215 84.36 49.57 -28.63
C GLN A 215 85.72 48.91 -28.37
N GLY A 216 85.82 47.58 -28.51
CA GLY A 216 87.10 46.86 -28.48
C GLY A 216 88.07 47.33 -29.56
N ASP A 217 87.61 47.38 -30.82
CA ASP A 217 88.39 47.90 -31.95
C ASP A 217 88.83 49.36 -31.75
N GLN A 218 87.98 50.19 -31.13
CA GLN A 218 88.32 51.57 -30.79
C GLN A 218 89.37 51.65 -29.67
N ALA A 219 89.25 50.82 -28.63
CA ALA A 219 90.25 50.76 -27.56
C ALA A 219 91.64 50.33 -28.08
N VAL A 220 91.70 49.31 -28.96
CA VAL A 220 92.95 48.88 -29.61
C VAL A 220 93.53 49.99 -30.50
N LYS A 221 92.69 50.76 -31.21
CA LYS A 221 93.15 51.91 -32.00
C LYS A 221 93.65 53.07 -31.13
N LEU A 222 93.08 53.27 -29.94
CA LEU A 222 93.55 54.27 -28.98
C LEU A 222 94.91 53.87 -28.38
N ASP A 223 95.08 52.62 -27.93
CA ASP A 223 96.37 52.08 -27.47
C ASP A 223 97.47 52.17 -28.55
N ALA A 224 97.12 51.87 -29.81
CA ALA A 224 98.04 52.03 -30.93
C ALA A 224 98.38 53.51 -31.20
N LEU A 225 97.41 54.42 -31.11
CA LEU A 225 97.63 55.85 -31.27
C LEU A 225 98.50 56.42 -30.14
N GLU A 226 98.22 56.05 -28.89
CA GLU A 226 99.00 56.40 -27.70
C GLU A 226 100.46 55.98 -27.88
N LYS A 227 100.73 54.73 -28.29
CA LYS A 227 102.08 54.26 -28.64
C LYS A 227 102.75 55.04 -29.78
N THR A 228 102.00 55.52 -30.78
CA THR A 228 102.58 56.41 -31.81
C THR A 228 102.84 57.82 -31.31
N VAL A 229 102.05 58.33 -30.35
CA VAL A 229 102.30 59.61 -29.68
C VAL A 229 103.53 59.48 -28.78
N ASP A 230 103.66 58.42 -28.00
CA ASP A 230 104.85 58.14 -27.20
C ASP A 230 106.11 58.00 -28.06
N ALA A 231 106.04 57.30 -29.20
CA ALA A 231 107.14 57.21 -30.15
C ALA A 231 107.49 58.58 -30.78
N ALA A 232 106.48 59.41 -31.09
CA ALA A 232 106.70 60.77 -31.59
C ALA A 232 107.30 61.70 -30.51
N VAL A 233 106.83 61.61 -29.27
CA VAL A 233 107.37 62.34 -28.10
C VAL A 233 108.80 61.88 -27.80
N ALA A 234 109.08 60.58 -27.86
CA ALA A 234 110.43 60.04 -27.78
C ALA A 234 111.31 60.59 -28.91
N THR A 235 110.83 60.65 -30.15
CA THR A 235 111.57 61.22 -31.29
C THR A 235 111.79 62.74 -31.16
N VAL A 236 110.82 63.48 -30.62
CA VAL A 236 110.97 64.93 -30.33
C VAL A 236 111.95 65.15 -29.18
N ASN A 237 111.93 64.31 -28.15
CA ASN A 237 112.92 64.32 -27.07
C ASN A 237 114.31 63.94 -27.58
N GLU A 238 114.41 62.98 -28.50
CA GLU A 238 115.67 62.58 -29.13
C GLU A 238 116.23 63.69 -30.03
N ASN A 239 115.39 64.35 -30.83
CA ASN A 239 115.77 65.54 -31.59
C ASN A 239 116.13 66.73 -30.67
N SER A 240 115.47 66.86 -29.52
CA SER A 240 115.79 67.91 -28.53
C SER A 240 117.09 67.62 -27.78
N ARG A 241 117.39 66.33 -27.50
CA ARG A 241 118.70 65.87 -27.03
C ARG A 241 119.75 66.05 -28.10
N GLY A 242 119.48 65.72 -29.35
CA GLY A 242 120.38 65.91 -30.49
C GLY A 242 120.67 67.38 -30.79
N LEU A 243 119.70 68.28 -30.60
CA LEU A 243 119.92 69.73 -30.58
C LEU A 243 120.69 70.17 -29.33
N GLY A 244 120.43 69.55 -28.17
CA GLY A 244 121.20 69.71 -26.94
C GLY A 244 122.64 69.18 -27.05
N GLU A 245 122.89 68.19 -27.89
CA GLU A 245 124.18 67.58 -28.19
C GLU A 245 124.86 68.24 -29.39
N LEU A 246 124.15 68.89 -30.30
CA LEU A 246 124.75 69.84 -31.24
C LEU A 246 125.16 71.12 -30.49
N LYS A 247 124.34 71.55 -29.52
CA LYS A 247 124.64 72.61 -28.56
C LYS A 247 125.77 72.20 -27.62
N ARG A 248 125.88 70.94 -27.17
CA ARG A 248 127.08 70.44 -26.48
C ARG A 248 128.26 70.21 -27.42
N VAL A 249 128.14 69.75 -28.65
CA VAL A 249 129.32 69.71 -29.55
C VAL A 249 129.86 71.12 -29.81
N MET A 250 129.04 72.17 -29.67
CA MET A 250 129.53 73.55 -29.45
C MET A 250 130.08 73.80 -28.01
N GLU A 251 129.33 73.51 -26.94
CA GLU A 251 129.65 73.81 -25.52
C GLU A 251 130.56 72.80 -24.78
N ASP A 252 130.98 71.72 -25.45
CA ASP A 252 131.73 70.52 -24.99
C ASP A 252 132.98 70.31 -25.88
N SER A 253 132.99 70.94 -27.08
CA SER A 253 134.19 71.67 -27.54
C SER A 253 134.65 72.75 -26.53
N LEU A 254 133.88 72.99 -25.44
CA LEU A 254 134.08 73.98 -24.38
C LEU A 254 133.85 73.46 -22.92
N GLY A 255 133.48 72.19 -22.65
CA GLY A 255 133.00 71.77 -21.31
C GLY A 255 132.38 70.35 -21.13
N LYS A 256 133.10 69.47 -20.42
CA LYS A 256 132.90 68.01 -20.24
C LYS A 256 131.78 67.51 -19.28
N GLN A 257 131.41 66.21 -19.41
CA GLN A 257 130.87 65.24 -18.39
C GLN A 257 129.48 65.57 -17.72
N ALA A 258 128.57 64.68 -17.26
CA ALA A 258 128.50 63.24 -16.86
C ALA A 258 128.90 62.93 -15.38
N VAL A 259 128.28 62.09 -14.51
CA VAL A 259 127.24 60.99 -14.46
C VAL A 259 126.58 61.03 -13.03
N GLY A 260 125.45 60.43 -12.58
CA GLY A 260 124.34 59.57 -13.09
C GLY A 260 123.86 58.49 -12.04
N GLY A 261 122.59 58.02 -12.06
CA GLY A 261 121.99 57.01 -11.14
C GLY A 261 121.41 57.57 -9.80
N GLU A 262 120.70 56.86 -8.87
CA GLU A 262 119.91 55.57 -8.81
C GLU A 262 119.33 55.42 -7.34
N VAL A 263 118.47 54.50 -6.79
CA VAL A 263 117.73 53.24 -7.14
C VAL A 263 116.25 53.25 -6.52
N PRO A 264 115.55 52.23 -5.85
CA PRO A 264 114.07 52.26 -5.57
C PRO A 264 113.62 51.95 -4.09
N GLU A 265 112.33 51.58 -3.82
CA GLU A 265 111.86 50.33 -3.11
C GLU A 265 110.39 50.31 -2.51
N ALA A 266 109.64 49.17 -2.68
CA ALA A 266 108.52 48.55 -1.88
C ALA A 266 107.16 49.30 -1.56
N THR A 267 105.98 48.70 -1.24
CA THR A 267 105.29 47.36 -1.37
C THR A 267 103.73 47.49 -1.16
N GLY A 268 102.91 46.44 -1.39
CA GLY A 268 101.41 46.38 -1.22
C GLY A 268 100.89 46.00 0.21
N PRO A 269 99.79 45.20 0.43
CA PRO A 269 98.88 44.49 -0.51
C PRO A 269 97.36 44.28 -0.13
N ALA A 270 96.56 43.76 -1.09
CA ALA A 270 95.43 42.77 -1.08
C ALA A 270 94.24 42.69 -0.05
N GLY A 271 93.03 42.28 -0.56
CA GLY A 271 91.88 41.74 0.21
C GLY A 271 90.55 41.49 -0.60
N PRO A 272 89.97 40.26 -0.70
CA PRO A 272 88.83 39.95 -1.61
C PRO A 272 87.59 39.19 -1.01
N GLY A 273 86.51 38.98 -1.81
CA GLY A 273 85.41 38.03 -1.51
C GLY A 273 84.27 37.96 -2.57
N SER A 274 83.61 36.79 -2.78
CA SER A 274 82.49 36.57 -3.73
C SER A 274 81.75 35.21 -3.55
N ALA A 275 80.44 35.12 -3.86
CA ALA A 275 79.63 33.87 -4.00
C ALA A 275 78.25 34.11 -4.67
N ALA A 276 77.59 33.07 -5.24
CA ALA A 276 76.24 33.17 -5.87
C ALA A 276 75.51 31.81 -6.13
N LYS A 277 74.19 31.87 -6.43
CA LYS A 277 73.26 30.91 -7.13
C LYS A 277 72.08 30.26 -6.35
N ASP A 278 71.02 29.94 -7.13
CA ASP A 278 69.73 29.27 -6.87
C ASP A 278 69.25 28.64 -8.22
N PRO A 279 68.44 27.53 -8.30
CA PRO A 279 66.99 27.63 -8.55
C PRO A 279 66.12 26.44 -8.03
N SER A 280 64.87 26.28 -8.54
CA SER A 280 63.74 25.62 -7.84
C SER A 280 62.96 24.49 -8.58
N ASN A 281 62.20 23.72 -7.78
CA ASN A 281 60.86 23.10 -8.02
C ASN A 281 60.60 22.05 -9.16
N GLY A 282 59.65 21.12 -8.92
CA GLY A 282 59.11 20.17 -9.92
C GLY A 282 58.33 18.97 -9.35
N ALA A 283 57.31 18.44 -10.06
CA ALA A 283 56.47 17.32 -9.57
C ALA A 283 55.76 16.50 -10.68
N SER A 284 55.58 15.18 -10.50
CA SER A 284 54.48 14.41 -11.14
C SER A 284 54.28 12.95 -10.68
N ARG A 285 53.01 12.61 -10.41
CA ARG A 285 52.25 11.39 -10.78
C ARG A 285 52.99 10.05 -11.03
N THR A 286 52.63 9.06 -10.20
CA THR A 286 52.01 7.80 -10.67
C THR A 286 50.79 7.49 -9.81
N ALA A 287 49.81 6.76 -10.35
CA ALA A 287 48.64 6.28 -9.60
C ALA A 287 48.80 4.78 -9.32
N PRO A 288 48.80 4.33 -8.05
CA PRO A 288 48.80 2.91 -7.73
C PRO A 288 47.40 2.31 -7.98
N ALA A 289 47.35 1.01 -8.29
CA ALA A 289 46.12 0.24 -8.16
C ALA A 289 45.68 0.19 -6.67
N SER A 290 44.40 -0.09 -6.41
CA SER A 290 43.83 -0.04 -5.06
C SER A 290 44.55 -0.98 -4.07
N THR A 291 45.33 -0.40 -3.16
CA THR A 291 46.07 -1.10 -2.10
C THR A 291 45.36 -1.11 -0.75
N LEU A 292 44.21 -0.43 -0.62
CA LEU A 292 43.39 -0.44 0.59
C LEU A 292 42.51 -1.70 0.63
N SER A 293 42.27 -2.25 1.80
CA SER A 293 41.16 -3.19 2.01
C SER A 293 39.80 -2.51 1.83
N ASP A 294 38.74 -3.30 1.64
CA ASP A 294 37.37 -2.80 1.57
C ASP A 294 37.01 -2.00 2.83
N LYS A 295 37.40 -2.51 4.00
CA LYS A 295 37.23 -1.83 5.29
C LYS A 295 37.98 -0.50 5.34
N GLU A 296 39.25 -0.42 4.95
CA GLU A 296 40.01 0.84 5.00
C GLU A 296 39.48 1.88 4.01
N ALA A 297 39.03 1.47 2.82
CA ALA A 297 38.39 2.34 1.85
C ALA A 297 37.06 2.90 2.38
N TYR A 298 36.26 2.06 3.04
CA TYR A 298 35.02 2.46 3.72
C TYR A 298 35.29 3.37 4.94
N ASP A 299 36.23 3.02 5.80
CA ASP A 299 36.56 3.78 7.03
C ASP A 299 37.08 5.18 6.67
N ARG A 300 37.87 5.31 5.59
CA ARG A 300 38.28 6.61 5.02
C ARG A 300 37.11 7.43 4.50
N ALA A 301 36.16 6.81 3.80
CA ALA A 301 34.94 7.51 3.36
C ALA A 301 34.10 7.99 4.55
N GLN A 302 34.00 7.19 5.62
CA GLN A 302 33.35 7.56 6.87
C GLN A 302 34.13 8.67 7.63
N GLN A 303 35.46 8.71 7.55
CA GLN A 303 36.29 9.79 8.09
C GLN A 303 35.95 11.14 7.42
N HIS A 304 35.85 11.18 6.09
CA HIS A 304 35.47 12.40 5.37
C HIS A 304 34.05 12.88 5.74
N PHE A 305 33.10 11.96 5.95
CA PHE A 305 31.78 12.29 6.49
C PHE A 305 31.84 12.85 7.92
N GLY A 306 32.70 12.29 8.79
CA GLY A 306 32.94 12.77 10.15
C GLY A 306 33.56 14.17 10.20
N GLN A 307 34.37 14.53 9.19
CA GLN A 307 34.93 15.88 9.00
C GLN A 307 33.91 16.90 8.45
N GLY A 308 32.74 16.45 7.98
CA GLY A 308 31.75 17.30 7.32
C GLY A 308 31.95 17.49 5.81
N HIS A 309 32.95 16.84 5.20
CA HIS A 309 33.23 16.90 3.76
C HIS A 309 32.30 15.93 2.99
N TYR A 310 31.02 16.26 2.92
CA TYR A 310 29.96 15.36 2.40
C TYR A 310 30.10 15.05 0.90
N ASP A 311 30.66 15.96 0.12
CA ASP A 311 31.00 15.80 -1.30
C ASP A 311 32.17 14.81 -1.51
N VAL A 312 33.23 14.94 -0.71
CA VAL A 312 34.38 14.03 -0.69
C VAL A 312 33.95 12.65 -0.17
N ALA A 313 33.09 12.62 0.84
CA ALA A 313 32.51 11.38 1.37
C ALA A 313 31.63 10.67 0.33
N LEU A 314 30.70 11.38 -0.34
CA LEU A 314 29.89 10.82 -1.44
C LEU A 314 30.76 10.24 -2.54
N THR A 315 31.82 10.96 -2.93
CA THR A 315 32.77 10.49 -3.95
C THR A 315 33.51 9.25 -3.49
N SER A 316 33.97 9.22 -2.23
CA SER A 316 34.67 8.08 -1.62
C SER A 316 33.78 6.84 -1.50
N PHE A 317 32.52 6.99 -1.07
CA PHE A 317 31.56 5.89 -1.02
C PHE A 317 31.17 5.37 -2.42
N ARG A 318 31.04 6.24 -3.43
CA ARG A 318 30.83 5.82 -4.83
C ARG A 318 32.02 5.01 -5.35
N VAL A 319 33.25 5.44 -5.08
CA VAL A 319 34.48 4.69 -5.44
C VAL A 319 34.52 3.34 -4.72
N PHE A 320 34.21 3.31 -3.41
CA PHE A 320 34.11 2.07 -2.64
C PHE A 320 33.07 1.09 -3.24
N LEU A 321 31.88 1.56 -3.60
CA LEU A 321 30.84 0.72 -4.22
C LEU A 321 31.24 0.14 -5.60
N VAL A 322 32.11 0.83 -6.34
CA VAL A 322 32.64 0.34 -7.62
C VAL A 322 33.80 -0.64 -7.43
N GLN A 323 34.65 -0.44 -6.40
CA GLN A 323 35.82 -1.27 -6.16
C GLN A 323 35.52 -2.54 -5.33
N TYR A 324 34.52 -2.50 -4.45
CA TYR A 324 34.18 -3.60 -3.52
C TYR A 324 32.67 -3.93 -3.56
N PRO A 325 32.08 -4.26 -4.72
CA PRO A 325 30.63 -4.44 -4.89
C PRO A 325 30.05 -5.62 -4.07
N ASP A 326 30.88 -6.59 -3.69
CA ASP A 326 30.50 -7.76 -2.88
C ASP A 326 30.80 -7.59 -1.37
N SER A 327 31.34 -6.43 -0.94
CA SER A 327 31.69 -6.21 0.46
C SER A 327 30.45 -6.19 1.38
N PRO A 328 30.51 -6.79 2.59
CA PRO A 328 29.43 -6.69 3.58
C PRO A 328 29.19 -5.24 4.06
N LEU A 329 30.06 -4.29 3.72
CA LEU A 329 29.92 -2.85 4.02
C LEU A 329 29.17 -2.07 2.94
N VAL A 330 28.82 -2.67 1.79
CA VAL A 330 27.99 -2.03 0.73
C VAL A 330 26.67 -1.43 1.25
N PRO A 331 25.88 -2.09 2.12
CA PRO A 331 24.69 -1.48 2.72
C PRO A 331 25.02 -0.27 3.60
N ASN A 332 26.20 -0.26 4.23
CA ASN A 332 26.66 0.85 5.07
C ASN A 332 27.09 2.04 4.21
N ALA A 333 27.76 1.81 3.09
CA ALA A 333 28.13 2.84 2.12
C ALA A 333 26.88 3.55 1.56
N HIS A 334 25.87 2.79 1.11
CA HIS A 334 24.59 3.39 0.69
C HIS A 334 23.91 4.16 1.83
N PHE A 335 23.87 3.63 3.06
CA PHE A 335 23.32 4.35 4.22
C PHE A 335 24.03 5.71 4.44
N TRP A 336 25.36 5.74 4.43
CA TRP A 336 26.10 6.99 4.62
C TRP A 336 26.03 7.93 3.42
N MET A 337 25.89 7.43 2.19
CA MET A 337 25.56 8.28 1.04
C MET A 337 24.21 8.98 1.24
N GLY A 338 23.21 8.27 1.77
CA GLY A 338 21.93 8.86 2.17
C GLY A 338 22.11 9.97 3.20
N GLU A 339 22.91 9.73 4.24
CA GLU A 339 23.24 10.74 5.25
C GLU A 339 23.96 11.97 4.66
N CYS A 340 24.89 11.78 3.72
CA CYS A 340 25.58 12.88 3.03
C CYS A 340 24.60 13.75 2.24
N TYR A 341 23.73 13.13 1.44
CA TYR A 341 22.72 13.85 0.64
C TYR A 341 21.74 14.62 1.53
N VAL A 342 21.22 14.01 2.61
CA VAL A 342 20.33 14.70 3.57
C VAL A 342 21.03 15.89 4.23
N ARG A 343 22.30 15.76 4.63
CA ARG A 343 23.07 16.89 5.18
C ARG A 343 23.38 17.98 4.16
N ALA A 344 23.48 17.63 2.87
CA ALA A 344 23.55 18.57 1.76
C ALA A 344 22.17 19.14 1.34
N ARG A 345 21.08 18.78 2.03
CA ARG A 345 19.67 19.09 1.71
C ARG A 345 19.16 18.51 0.38
N ASP A 346 19.91 17.59 -0.23
CA ASP A 346 19.48 16.77 -1.37
C ASP A 346 18.61 15.60 -0.86
N TYR A 347 17.42 15.96 -0.38
CA TYR A 347 16.54 15.01 0.31
C TYR A 347 16.05 13.88 -0.59
N GLU A 348 15.87 14.14 -1.90
CA GLU A 348 15.41 13.15 -2.87
C GLU A 348 16.44 12.03 -3.06
N ARG A 349 17.70 12.36 -3.38
CA ARG A 349 18.77 11.35 -3.47
C ARG A 349 19.06 10.70 -2.12
N GLY A 350 18.88 11.43 -1.02
CA GLY A 350 18.91 10.87 0.34
C GLY A 350 17.91 9.73 0.54
N LEU A 351 16.65 9.97 0.18
CA LEU A 351 15.57 8.98 0.24
C LEU A 351 15.81 7.78 -0.68
N GLU A 352 16.33 8.00 -1.89
CA GLU A 352 16.72 6.93 -2.83
C GLU A 352 17.75 5.98 -2.22
N GLN A 353 18.80 6.51 -1.56
CA GLN A 353 19.83 5.68 -0.95
C GLN A 353 19.30 4.87 0.23
N TYR A 354 18.49 5.46 1.11
CA TYR A 354 17.87 4.70 2.20
C TYR A 354 16.92 3.60 1.67
N GLU A 355 16.12 3.92 0.64
CA GLU A 355 15.28 2.95 -0.06
C GLU A 355 16.10 1.83 -0.70
N HIS A 356 17.28 2.14 -1.26
CA HIS A 356 18.19 1.12 -1.79
C HIS A 356 18.65 0.15 -0.69
N VAL A 357 19.03 0.65 0.49
CA VAL A 357 19.40 -0.21 1.64
C VAL A 357 18.24 -1.11 2.06
N VAL A 358 17.04 -0.55 2.25
CA VAL A 358 15.87 -1.29 2.71
C VAL A 358 15.45 -2.36 1.70
N ARG A 359 15.42 -2.03 0.40
CA ARG A 359 14.91 -2.92 -0.65
C ARG A 359 15.90 -3.98 -1.11
N LYS A 360 17.21 -3.67 -1.19
CA LYS A 360 18.25 -4.62 -1.62
C LYS A 360 18.88 -5.39 -0.48
N TYR A 361 18.95 -4.80 0.72
CA TYR A 361 19.67 -5.38 1.86
C TYR A 361 18.82 -5.44 3.15
N PRO A 362 17.57 -5.95 3.12
CA PRO A 362 16.67 -5.96 4.28
C PRO A 362 17.18 -6.77 5.49
N LYS A 363 18.22 -7.61 5.32
CA LYS A 363 18.88 -8.34 6.42
C LYS A 363 20.09 -7.58 7.01
N SER A 364 20.43 -6.40 6.48
CA SER A 364 21.55 -5.59 6.98
C SER A 364 21.21 -4.92 8.31
N THR A 365 22.22 -4.76 9.17
CA THR A 365 22.15 -3.92 10.38
C THR A 365 21.83 -2.45 10.09
N LYS A 366 21.92 -2.00 8.83
CA LYS A 366 21.53 -0.66 8.38
C LYS A 366 20.12 -0.56 7.83
N ALA A 367 19.38 -1.65 7.62
CA ALA A 367 18.04 -1.59 7.04
C ALA A 367 17.03 -0.86 7.94
N ALA A 368 17.01 -1.18 9.24
CA ALA A 368 16.17 -0.48 10.22
C ALA A 368 16.59 1.00 10.43
N PRO A 369 17.89 1.33 10.60
CA PRO A 369 18.36 2.73 10.60
C PRO A 369 18.01 3.51 9.33
N ALA A 370 18.18 2.91 8.14
CA ALA A 370 17.86 3.53 6.87
C ALA A 370 16.36 3.87 6.78
N LEU A 371 15.48 2.95 7.18
CA LEU A 371 14.04 3.17 7.15
C LEU A 371 13.60 4.23 8.20
N TYR A 372 14.27 4.29 9.35
CA TYR A 372 14.05 5.37 10.33
C TYR A 372 14.49 6.73 9.78
N ARG A 373 15.68 6.81 9.16
CA ARG A 373 16.19 8.07 8.58
C ARG A 373 15.39 8.52 7.36
N LYS A 374 14.96 7.59 6.49
CA LYS A 374 13.96 7.83 5.43
C LYS A 374 12.69 8.49 5.97
N ALA A 375 12.16 7.97 7.09
CA ALA A 375 11.00 8.57 7.75
C ALA A 375 11.28 9.98 8.30
N MET A 376 12.48 10.23 8.85
CA MET A 376 12.83 11.56 9.36
C MET A 376 13.02 12.58 8.23
N THR A 377 13.65 12.17 7.12
CA THR A 377 13.77 13.00 5.91
C THR A 377 12.41 13.37 5.31
N PHE A 378 11.43 12.46 5.34
CA PHE A 378 10.05 12.82 4.98
C PHE A 378 9.42 13.87 5.93
N LEU A 379 9.80 13.92 7.21
CA LEU A 379 9.35 14.98 8.12
C LEU A 379 10.05 16.32 7.84
N GLU A 380 11.34 16.31 7.49
CA GLU A 380 12.07 17.50 7.05
C GLU A 380 11.48 18.09 5.75
N LEU A 381 10.97 17.23 4.86
CA LEU A 381 10.16 17.59 3.68
C LEU A 381 8.69 17.93 4.00
N ASN A 382 8.28 18.03 5.27
CA ASN A 382 6.90 18.19 5.74
C ASN A 382 5.89 17.11 5.30
N ASN A 383 6.31 16.04 4.62
CA ASN A 383 5.47 14.94 4.16
C ASN A 383 5.16 13.96 5.30
N LYS A 384 4.27 14.39 6.21
CA LYS A 384 3.88 13.63 7.40
C LYS A 384 3.30 12.24 7.09
N GLU A 385 2.59 12.06 5.99
CA GLU A 385 2.00 10.75 5.66
C GLU A 385 3.02 9.76 5.08
N ALA A 386 3.96 10.20 4.25
CA ALA A 386 5.08 9.36 3.84
C ALA A 386 5.97 8.97 5.03
N ALA A 387 6.20 9.92 5.96
CA ALA A 387 6.89 9.64 7.23
C ALA A 387 6.13 8.61 8.09
N LYS A 388 4.83 8.80 8.33
CA LYS A 388 3.98 7.84 9.05
C LYS A 388 3.99 6.46 8.38
N SER A 389 3.99 6.39 7.04
CA SER A 389 4.09 5.13 6.30
C SER A 389 5.42 4.41 6.57
N ALA A 390 6.56 5.10 6.41
CA ALA A 390 7.88 4.53 6.68
C ALA A 390 8.08 4.12 8.15
N LEU A 391 7.52 4.88 9.11
CA LEU A 391 7.51 4.49 10.53
C LEU A 391 6.67 3.24 10.80
N ARG A 392 5.48 3.09 10.18
CA ARG A 392 4.67 1.87 10.29
C ARG A 392 5.39 0.67 9.69
N GLN A 393 6.02 0.83 8.53
CA GLN A 393 6.83 -0.23 7.90
C GLN A 393 7.98 -0.66 8.83
N LEU A 394 8.73 0.28 9.39
CA LEU A 394 9.82 -0.01 10.35
C LEU A 394 9.35 -0.77 11.60
N ILE A 395 8.12 -0.52 12.04
CA ILE A 395 7.52 -1.22 13.17
C ILE A 395 7.13 -2.66 12.79
N ALA A 396 6.67 -2.89 11.56
CA ALA A 396 6.26 -4.21 11.06
C ALA A 396 7.45 -5.09 10.64
N ASP A 397 8.40 -4.54 9.87
CA ASP A 397 9.52 -5.28 9.28
C ASP A 397 10.63 -5.55 10.32
N TYR A 398 10.85 -4.63 11.26
CA TYR A 398 11.96 -4.70 12.23
C TYR A 398 11.52 -4.56 13.70
N PRO A 399 10.51 -5.32 14.18
CA PRO A 399 9.81 -5.07 15.45
C PRO A 399 10.67 -5.13 16.72
N LYS A 400 11.85 -5.77 16.63
CA LYS A 400 12.84 -5.93 17.71
C LYS A 400 13.98 -4.88 17.69
N SER A 401 14.05 -4.01 16.67
CA SER A 401 15.10 -2.99 16.57
C SER A 401 14.88 -1.82 17.53
N GLU A 402 15.96 -1.16 17.96
CA GLU A 402 15.88 0.11 18.69
C GLU A 402 15.16 1.18 17.85
N ASP A 403 15.43 1.22 16.55
CA ASP A 403 14.73 2.05 15.57
C ASP A 403 13.20 1.86 15.60
N SER A 404 12.70 0.64 15.75
CA SER A 404 11.27 0.36 15.90
C SER A 404 10.70 0.92 17.21
N GLN A 405 11.47 0.95 18.30
CA GLN A 405 11.06 1.61 19.54
C GLN A 405 10.99 3.12 19.36
N ARG A 406 12.01 3.74 18.74
CA ARG A 406 12.01 5.16 18.37
C ARG A 406 10.85 5.50 17.43
N ALA A 407 10.55 4.61 16.48
CA ALA A 407 9.46 4.77 15.54
C ALA A 407 8.09 4.76 16.20
N LYS A 408 7.84 3.87 17.18
CA LYS A 408 6.59 3.85 17.96
C LYS A 408 6.37 5.17 18.69
N ALA A 409 7.40 5.68 19.38
CA ALA A 409 7.35 6.97 20.07
C ALA A 409 7.12 8.13 19.09
N LYS A 410 7.87 8.18 17.99
CA LYS A 410 7.75 9.26 17.00
C LYS A 410 6.40 9.23 16.27
N LEU A 411 5.87 8.06 15.92
CA LEU A 411 4.56 7.88 15.31
C LEU A 411 3.43 8.35 16.25
N ALA A 412 3.57 8.10 17.56
CA ALA A 412 2.62 8.61 18.55
C ALA A 412 2.62 10.16 18.65
N SER A 413 3.78 10.80 18.49
CA SER A 413 3.92 12.27 18.45
C SER A 413 3.49 12.95 17.14
N LEU A 414 3.08 12.15 16.14
CA LEU A 414 2.66 12.62 14.81
C LEU A 414 1.16 12.40 14.56
N ARG A 415 0.39 12.11 15.61
CA ARG A 415 -1.07 11.93 15.55
C ARG A 415 -1.78 13.23 15.18
#